data_AF-A0A918TVC1-F1
#
_entry.id   AF-A0A918TVC1-F1
#
_cell.length_a   1.000
_cell.length_b   1.000
_cell.length_c   1.000
_cell.angle_alpha   90.00
_cell.angle_beta   90.00
_cell.angle_gamma   90.00
#
_symmetry.space_group_name_H-M   'P 1'
#
loop_
_entity.id
_entity.type
_entity.pdbx_description
1 polymer ?
#
loop_
_entity_poly.entity_id
_entity_poly.type
_entity_poly.pdbx_seq_one_letter_code
_entity_poly.pdbx_strand_id
1 'polypeptide(L)'
;MATMHVKGKAVAHQTTHPAGDAASASAGRPTAAEMSQYVAEAVRRATAHPAVLPRHEEVVETTARLRAYLLALLPAAEAHVGSMTRGTPEWDHAQSVVDAARHELAGGPGPGLRSAVLHMQDLGRACHHLRGVLPEERCAQCAYLKADRRAAERRGDPGAMRDAATRMGVHQREAHGS
;
A
#
# COMPACT_ATOMS: atom_id res chain seq x y z
N MET A 1 6.65 79.20 -0.22
CA MET A 1 8.04 79.20 0.27
C MET A 1 8.16 78.15 1.36
N ALA A 2 9.01 77.14 1.16
CA ALA A 2 9.69 76.27 2.15
C ALA A 2 9.86 74.85 1.60
N THR A 3 10.95 74.66 0.86
CA THR A 3 11.56 73.37 0.54
C THR A 3 12.16 72.75 1.79
N MET A 4 11.87 71.48 2.09
CA MET A 4 12.73 70.66 2.94
C MET A 4 12.98 69.30 2.29
N HIS A 5 14.21 69.18 1.78
CA HIS A 5 14.88 67.98 1.31
C HIS A 5 15.28 67.12 2.53
N VAL A 6 14.90 65.84 2.55
CA VAL A 6 15.51 64.86 3.47
C VAL A 6 16.21 63.78 2.64
N LYS A 7 17.52 63.73 2.83
CA LYS A 7 18.48 62.87 2.13
C LYS A 7 18.62 61.56 2.92
N GLY A 8 17.91 60.52 2.49
CA GLY A 8 17.98 59.18 3.07
C GLY A 8 19.20 58.42 2.55
N LYS A 9 20.13 58.11 3.45
CA LYS A 9 21.41 57.43 3.20
C LYS A 9 21.15 55.92 3.06
N ALA A 10 21.48 55.33 1.91
CA ALA A 10 21.46 53.88 1.72
C ALA A 10 22.61 53.24 2.52
N VAL A 11 22.26 52.33 3.45
CA VAL A 11 23.22 51.45 4.13
C VAL A 11 22.99 50.04 3.60
N ALA A 12 24.00 49.53 2.89
CA ALA A 12 24.07 48.17 2.42
C ALA A 12 24.28 47.22 3.62
N HIS A 13 23.25 46.48 4.00
CA HIS A 13 23.42 45.32 4.89
C HIS A 13 23.86 44.13 4.05
N GLN A 14 25.13 43.76 4.21
CA GLN A 14 25.68 42.54 3.63
C GLN A 14 25.14 41.32 4.39
N THR A 15 24.64 40.40 3.58
CA THR A 15 24.15 39.06 3.86
C THR A 15 25.26 38.16 4.39
N THR A 16 25.07 37.56 5.56
CA THR A 16 25.69 36.28 5.92
C THR A 16 24.65 35.39 6.58
N HIS A 17 23.93 34.63 5.75
CA HIS A 17 23.17 33.48 6.22
C HIS A 17 24.17 32.38 6.62
N PRO A 18 24.09 31.79 7.83
CA PRO A 18 24.80 30.56 8.11
C PRO A 18 24.21 29.46 7.22
N ALA A 19 25.08 28.80 6.47
CA ALA A 19 24.80 27.52 5.82
C ALA A 19 24.51 26.50 6.92
N GLY A 20 23.24 26.46 7.35
CA GLY A 20 22.68 25.31 8.04
C GLY A 20 22.58 24.20 7.01
N ASP A 21 23.29 23.11 7.27
CA ASP A 21 23.18 21.86 6.54
C ASP A 21 21.71 21.50 6.40
N ALA A 22 21.19 21.74 5.20
CA ALA A 22 20.00 21.10 4.69
C ALA A 22 20.36 19.63 4.53
N ALA A 23 20.29 18.89 5.64
CA ALA A 23 19.98 17.47 5.60
C ALA A 23 18.58 17.37 5.00
N SER A 24 18.53 17.43 3.67
CA SER A 24 17.39 17.04 2.87
C SER A 24 17.04 15.62 3.28
N ALA A 25 16.05 15.50 4.17
CA ALA A 25 15.22 14.32 4.27
C ALA A 25 14.57 14.16 2.89
N SER A 26 15.26 13.44 2.02
CA SER A 26 14.64 12.81 0.87
C SER A 26 13.57 11.90 1.43
N ALA A 27 12.33 12.39 1.47
CA ALA A 27 11.15 11.54 1.54
C ALA A 27 11.13 10.75 0.23
N GLY A 28 12.01 9.75 0.17
CA GLY A 28 12.14 8.83 -0.95
C GLY A 28 10.78 8.22 -1.18
N ARG A 29 10.33 8.25 -2.43
CA ARG A 29 9.12 7.55 -2.85
C ARG A 29 9.23 6.12 -2.32
N PRO A 30 8.26 5.62 -1.53
CA PRO A 30 8.37 4.30 -0.95
C PRO A 30 8.61 3.29 -2.07
N THR A 31 9.63 2.47 -1.89
CA THR A 31 9.99 1.42 -2.83
C THR A 31 8.80 0.46 -2.99
N ALA A 32 8.71 -0.23 -4.13
CA ALA A 32 7.67 -1.25 -4.34
C ALA A 32 7.66 -2.32 -3.23
N ALA A 33 8.82 -2.53 -2.60
CA ALA A 33 9.03 -3.37 -1.44
C ALA A 33 8.35 -2.84 -0.17
N GLU A 34 8.61 -1.59 0.17
CA GLU A 34 7.97 -0.92 1.31
C GLU A 34 6.45 -0.84 1.09
N MET A 35 6.00 -0.53 -0.13
CA MET A 35 4.58 -0.56 -0.49
C MET A 35 3.95 -1.95 -0.28
N SER A 36 4.63 -3.02 -0.69
CA SER A 36 4.14 -4.40 -0.54
C SER A 36 4.05 -4.83 0.93
N GLN A 37 5.08 -4.56 1.73
CA GLN A 37 5.06 -4.83 3.17
C GLN A 37 3.96 -4.03 3.88
N TYR A 38 3.85 -2.75 3.55
CA TYR A 38 2.89 -1.84 4.15
C TYR A 38 1.45 -2.22 3.86
N VAL A 39 1.18 -2.70 2.64
CA VAL A 39 -0.13 -3.23 2.26
C VAL A 39 -0.39 -4.58 2.92
N ALA A 40 0.58 -5.48 2.95
CA ALA A 40 0.42 -6.77 3.64
C ALA A 40 0.06 -6.56 5.12
N GLU A 41 0.67 -5.55 5.75
CA GLU A 41 0.35 -5.14 7.10
C GLU A 41 -1.05 -4.52 7.22
N ALA A 42 -1.45 -3.64 6.30
CA ALA A 42 -2.79 -3.07 6.28
C ALA A 42 -3.87 -4.16 6.12
N VAL A 43 -3.65 -5.14 5.22
CA VAL A 43 -4.51 -6.31 5.06
C VAL A 43 -4.57 -7.10 6.35
N ARG A 44 -3.41 -7.43 6.95
CA ARG A 44 -3.35 -8.22 8.20
C ARG A 44 -4.12 -7.54 9.33
N ARG A 45 -3.94 -6.22 9.52
CA ARG A 45 -4.67 -5.43 10.53
C ARG A 45 -6.17 -5.41 10.25
N ALA A 46 -6.55 -5.25 8.99
CA ALA A 46 -7.95 -5.23 8.59
C ALA A 46 -8.62 -6.61 8.68
N THR A 47 -7.88 -7.71 8.55
CA THR A 47 -8.43 -9.06 8.72
C THR A 47 -8.33 -9.56 10.16
N ALA A 48 -7.55 -8.89 11.00
CA ALA A 48 -7.53 -9.18 12.43
C ALA A 48 -8.88 -8.81 13.06
N HIS A 49 -9.31 -9.61 14.03
CA HIS A 49 -10.52 -9.36 14.82
C HIS A 49 -10.09 -8.88 16.22
N PRO A 50 -9.73 -7.60 16.39
CA PRO A 50 -9.27 -7.11 17.68
C PRO A 50 -10.43 -7.11 18.69
N ALA A 51 -10.13 -7.46 19.94
CA ALA A 51 -11.12 -7.46 21.03
C ALA A 51 -11.64 -6.04 21.36
N VAL A 52 -10.91 -5.00 20.94
CA VAL A 52 -11.26 -3.59 21.11
C VAL A 52 -11.29 -2.92 19.74
N LEU A 53 -12.27 -2.05 19.51
CA LEU A 53 -12.36 -1.31 18.25
C LEU A 53 -11.14 -0.39 18.07
N PRO A 54 -10.53 -0.35 16.88
CA PRO A 54 -9.47 0.59 16.57
C PRO A 54 -9.95 2.04 16.67
N ARG A 55 -9.01 2.97 16.85
CA ARG A 55 -9.33 4.40 16.86
C ARG A 55 -9.80 4.82 15.47
N HIS A 56 -10.65 5.84 15.44
CA HIS A 56 -11.20 6.36 14.18
C HIS A 56 -10.11 6.73 13.16
N GLU A 57 -9.03 7.39 13.60
CA GLU A 57 -7.91 7.78 12.74
C GLU A 57 -7.22 6.57 12.09
N GLU A 58 -7.04 5.49 12.85
CA GLU A 58 -6.44 4.24 12.36
C GLU A 58 -7.33 3.57 11.31
N VAL A 59 -8.66 3.62 11.52
CA VAL A 59 -9.64 3.08 10.56
C VAL A 59 -9.61 3.86 9.26
N VAL A 60 -9.64 5.20 9.33
CA VAL A 60 -9.60 6.07 8.13
C VAL A 60 -8.31 5.84 7.35
N GLU A 61 -7.17 5.84 8.04
CA GLU A 61 -5.87 5.64 7.43
C GLU A 61 -5.77 4.25 6.77
N THR A 62 -6.14 3.19 7.49
CA THR A 62 -6.09 1.82 6.96
C THR A 62 -7.04 1.65 5.78
N THR A 63 -8.26 2.21 5.85
CA THR A 63 -9.24 2.20 4.76
C THR A 63 -8.69 2.87 3.50
N ALA A 64 -8.11 4.07 3.63
CA ALA A 64 -7.54 4.79 2.51
C ALA A 64 -6.43 3.99 1.80
N ARG A 65 -5.56 3.35 2.59
CA ARG A 65 -4.48 2.49 2.08
C ARG A 65 -5.02 1.28 1.32
N LEU A 66 -6.01 0.58 1.87
CA LEU A 66 -6.63 -0.59 1.23
C LEU A 66 -7.32 -0.21 -0.09
N ARG A 67 -8.05 0.91 -0.12
CA ARG A 67 -8.67 1.42 -1.36
C ARG A 67 -7.63 1.73 -2.43
N ALA A 68 -6.56 2.44 -2.06
CA ALA A 68 -5.47 2.74 -3.00
C ALA A 68 -4.84 1.47 -3.57
N TYR A 69 -4.67 0.45 -2.73
CA TYR A 69 -4.13 -0.84 -3.18
C TYR A 69 -5.09 -1.61 -4.10
N LEU A 70 -6.38 -1.69 -3.77
CA LEU A 70 -7.38 -2.30 -4.65
C LEU A 70 -7.43 -1.61 -6.01
N LEU A 71 -7.44 -0.27 -6.04
CA LEU A 71 -7.41 0.50 -7.30
C LEU A 71 -6.18 0.18 -8.15
N ALA A 72 -5.03 -0.10 -7.52
CA ALA A 72 -3.82 -0.49 -8.23
C ALA A 72 -3.86 -1.94 -8.75
N LEU A 73 -4.46 -2.87 -8.00
CA LEU A 73 -4.54 -4.29 -8.38
C LEU A 73 -5.63 -4.58 -9.41
N LEU A 74 -6.76 -3.88 -9.32
CA LEU A 74 -7.97 -4.23 -10.06
C LEU A 74 -7.75 -4.32 -11.58
N PRO A 75 -7.02 -3.40 -12.25
CA PRO A 75 -6.78 -3.52 -13.69
C PRO A 75 -6.00 -4.78 -14.08
N ALA A 76 -5.04 -5.19 -13.26
CA ALA A 76 -4.25 -6.40 -13.52
C ALA A 76 -5.09 -7.67 -13.33
N ALA A 77 -5.97 -7.68 -12.33
CA ALA A 77 -6.89 -8.79 -12.09
C ALA A 77 -7.91 -8.90 -13.23
N GLU A 78 -8.52 -7.78 -13.62
CA GLU A 78 -9.45 -7.73 -14.76
C GLU A 78 -8.81 -8.22 -16.05
N ALA A 79 -7.58 -7.81 -16.34
CA ALA A 79 -6.84 -8.29 -17.51
C ALA A 79 -6.54 -9.80 -17.45
N HIS A 80 -6.25 -10.33 -16.25
CA HIS A 80 -6.04 -11.76 -16.06
C HIS A 80 -7.34 -12.56 -16.29
N VAL A 81 -8.43 -12.18 -15.63
CA VAL A 81 -9.75 -12.80 -15.81
C VAL A 81 -10.22 -12.72 -17.26
N GLY A 82 -9.95 -11.59 -17.94
CA GLY A 82 -10.24 -11.42 -19.36
C GLY A 82 -9.48 -12.37 -20.30
N SER A 83 -8.36 -12.92 -19.85
CA SER A 83 -7.55 -13.90 -20.60
C SER A 83 -7.89 -15.37 -20.31
N MET A 84 -8.67 -15.63 -19.26
CA MET A 84 -9.10 -16.97 -18.87
C MET A 84 -10.24 -17.49 -19.75
N THR A 85 -10.35 -18.81 -19.89
CA THR A 85 -11.47 -19.46 -20.58
C THR A 85 -12.76 -19.24 -19.80
N ARG A 86 -13.77 -18.65 -20.44
CA ARG A 86 -15.07 -18.38 -19.79
C ARG A 86 -15.86 -19.65 -19.51
N GLY A 87 -16.67 -19.61 -18.46
CA GLY A 87 -17.57 -20.70 -18.07
C GLY A 87 -16.88 -21.87 -17.36
N THR A 88 -15.61 -21.70 -16.94
CA THR A 88 -14.96 -22.63 -16.02
C THR A 88 -15.15 -22.15 -14.57
N PRO A 89 -15.12 -23.07 -13.58
CA PRO A 89 -15.22 -22.70 -12.17
C PRO A 89 -14.15 -21.70 -11.73
N GLU A 90 -12.94 -21.79 -12.28
CA GLU A 90 -11.84 -20.88 -11.99
C GLU A 90 -12.15 -19.47 -12.52
N TRP A 91 -12.72 -19.36 -13.73
CA TRP A 91 -13.14 -18.08 -14.29
C TRP A 91 -14.29 -17.48 -13.48
N ASP A 92 -15.31 -18.27 -13.14
CA ASP A 92 -16.45 -17.80 -12.33
C ASP A 92 -15.98 -17.29 -10.96
N HIS A 93 -15.10 -18.05 -10.30
CA HIS A 93 -14.50 -17.65 -9.03
C HIS A 93 -13.71 -16.35 -9.18
N ALA A 94 -12.78 -16.28 -10.14
CA ALA A 94 -11.95 -15.11 -10.37
C ALA A 94 -12.77 -13.86 -10.71
N GLN A 95 -13.80 -14.00 -11.53
CA GLN A 95 -14.74 -12.93 -11.88
C GLN A 95 -15.52 -12.45 -10.65
N SER A 96 -16.02 -13.37 -9.82
CA SER A 96 -16.73 -13.02 -8.59
C SER A 96 -15.87 -12.19 -7.62
N VAL A 97 -14.57 -12.50 -7.52
CA VAL A 97 -13.62 -11.75 -6.69
C VAL A 97 -13.40 -10.33 -7.25
N VAL A 98 -13.29 -10.18 -8.57
CA VAL A 98 -13.19 -8.87 -9.22
C VAL A 98 -14.44 -8.02 -8.97
N ASP A 99 -15.63 -8.62 -9.10
CA ASP A 99 -16.89 -7.91 -8.89
C ASP A 99 -17.12 -7.53 -7.42
N ALA A 100 -16.73 -8.40 -6.48
CA ALA A 100 -16.72 -8.07 -5.06
C ALA A 100 -15.79 -6.90 -4.75
N ALA A 101 -14.57 -6.89 -5.31
CA ALA A 101 -13.63 -5.78 -5.14
C ALA A 101 -14.18 -4.45 -5.70
N ARG A 102 -14.86 -4.48 -6.85
CA ARG A 102 -15.55 -3.31 -7.42
C ARG A 102 -16.68 -2.82 -6.53
N HIS A 103 -17.46 -3.75 -5.98
CA HIS A 103 -18.55 -3.42 -5.06
C HIS A 103 -18.03 -2.69 -3.82
N GLU A 104 -16.99 -3.20 -3.18
CA GLU A 104 -16.38 -2.56 -2.01
C GLU A 104 -15.78 -1.19 -2.33
N LEU A 105 -15.17 -1.01 -3.51
CA LEU A 105 -14.67 0.29 -3.94
C LEU A 105 -15.78 1.31 -4.21
N ALA A 106 -16.93 0.88 -4.74
CA ALA A 106 -18.09 1.72 -4.95
C ALA A 106 -18.79 2.08 -3.62
N GLY A 107 -18.69 1.20 -2.63
CA GLY A 107 -19.14 1.43 -1.27
C GLY A 107 -18.33 2.49 -0.53
N GLY A 108 -18.90 2.96 0.57
CA GLY A 108 -18.24 3.86 1.51
C GLY A 108 -18.49 3.42 2.96
N PRO A 109 -17.75 3.98 3.92
CA PRO A 109 -17.98 3.69 5.32
C PRO A 109 -19.39 4.14 5.70
N GLY A 110 -20.22 3.23 6.23
CA GLY A 110 -21.54 3.56 6.75
C GLY A 110 -21.49 4.48 7.97
N PRO A 111 -22.64 4.91 8.52
CA PRO A 111 -22.68 5.87 9.63
C PRO A 111 -22.10 5.28 10.93
N GLY A 112 -20.95 5.80 11.34
CA GLY A 112 -20.32 5.51 12.63
C GLY A 112 -19.08 4.61 12.56
N LEU A 113 -18.40 4.48 13.71
CA LEU A 113 -17.11 3.78 13.78
C LEU A 113 -17.24 2.28 13.48
N ARG A 114 -18.30 1.62 13.95
CA ARG A 114 -18.47 0.18 13.74
C ARG A 114 -18.65 -0.17 12.25
N SER A 115 -19.46 0.58 11.53
CA SER A 115 -19.63 0.40 10.08
C SER A 115 -18.36 0.76 9.31
N ALA A 116 -17.62 1.78 9.74
CA ALA A 116 -16.31 2.10 9.15
C ALA A 116 -15.30 0.96 9.35
N VAL A 117 -15.28 0.33 10.53
CA VAL A 117 -14.45 -0.84 10.80
C VAL A 117 -14.87 -2.01 9.90
N LEU A 118 -16.17 -2.33 9.80
CA LEU A 118 -16.62 -3.42 8.92
C LEU A 118 -16.19 -3.18 7.46
N HIS A 119 -16.42 -1.97 6.94
CA HIS A 119 -15.98 -1.60 5.59
C HIS A 119 -14.45 -1.72 5.41
N MET A 120 -13.66 -1.31 6.40
CA MET A 120 -12.20 -1.52 6.39
C MET A 120 -11.85 -3.01 6.31
N GLN A 121 -12.55 -3.87 7.07
CA GLN A 121 -12.34 -5.32 7.05
C GLN A 121 -12.75 -5.95 5.72
N ASP A 122 -13.87 -5.50 5.13
CA ASP A 122 -14.34 -5.92 3.80
C ASP A 122 -13.33 -5.57 2.70
N LEU A 123 -12.81 -4.34 2.71
CA LEU A 123 -11.72 -3.94 1.83
C LEU A 123 -10.45 -4.79 2.04
N GLY A 124 -10.14 -5.13 3.29
CA GLY A 124 -9.03 -6.03 3.64
C GLY A 124 -9.20 -7.42 3.03
N ARG A 125 -10.40 -8.01 3.13
CA ARG A 125 -10.76 -9.28 2.51
C ARG A 125 -10.69 -9.20 0.98
N ALA A 126 -11.26 -8.16 0.38
CA ALA A 126 -11.20 -7.95 -1.07
C ALA A 126 -9.75 -7.86 -1.57
N CYS A 127 -8.87 -7.13 -0.86
CA CYS A 127 -7.43 -7.09 -1.17
C CYS A 127 -6.81 -8.49 -1.14
N HIS A 128 -7.13 -9.28 -0.10
CA HIS A 128 -6.58 -10.62 0.07
C HIS A 128 -7.02 -11.56 -1.06
N HIS A 129 -8.31 -11.62 -1.36
CA HIS A 129 -8.84 -12.48 -2.42
C HIS A 129 -8.36 -12.06 -3.81
N LEU A 130 -8.36 -10.76 -4.11
CA LEU A 130 -7.92 -10.25 -5.42
C LEU A 130 -6.44 -10.57 -5.70
N ARG A 131 -5.61 -10.61 -4.66
CA ARG A 131 -4.21 -11.08 -4.77
C ARG A 131 -4.10 -12.57 -5.10
N GLY A 132 -5.00 -13.40 -4.59
CA GLY A 132 -4.99 -14.85 -4.84
C GLY A 132 -5.39 -15.21 -6.27
N VAL A 133 -6.26 -14.41 -6.89
CA VAL A 133 -6.67 -14.57 -8.28
C VAL A 133 -5.56 -14.22 -9.27
N LEU A 134 -4.60 -13.36 -8.88
CA LEU A 134 -3.46 -13.06 -9.74
C LEU A 134 -2.48 -14.25 -9.76
N PRO A 135 -1.96 -14.63 -10.94
CA PRO A 135 -0.94 -15.68 -11.01
C PRO A 135 0.30 -15.26 -10.22
N GLU A 136 1.04 -16.22 -9.68
CA GLU A 136 2.18 -15.97 -8.78
C GLU A 136 3.21 -14.98 -9.38
N GLU A 137 3.37 -15.01 -10.71
CA GLU A 137 4.24 -14.12 -11.48
C GLU A 137 3.78 -12.65 -11.48
N ARG A 138 2.48 -12.41 -11.33
CA ARG A 138 1.84 -11.09 -11.26
C ARG A 138 1.45 -10.70 -9.83
N CYS A 139 1.62 -11.59 -8.86
CA CYS A 139 1.44 -11.27 -7.45
C CYS A 139 2.59 -10.36 -6.98
N ALA A 140 2.26 -9.09 -6.71
CA ALA A 140 3.23 -8.10 -6.24
C ALA A 140 3.97 -8.53 -4.97
N GLN A 141 3.29 -9.26 -4.07
CA GLN A 141 3.91 -9.78 -2.85
C GLN A 141 4.90 -10.92 -3.14
N CYS A 142 4.59 -11.83 -4.07
CA CYS A 142 5.53 -12.85 -4.53
C CYS A 142 6.75 -12.20 -5.20
N ALA A 143 6.54 -11.22 -6.08
CA ALA A 143 7.64 -10.46 -6.69
C ALA A 143 8.51 -9.77 -5.62
N TYR A 144 7.88 -9.18 -4.60
CA TYR A 144 8.56 -8.56 -3.48
C TYR A 144 9.41 -9.56 -2.68
N LEU A 145 8.84 -10.67 -2.23
CA LEU A 145 9.56 -11.67 -1.44
C LEU A 145 10.72 -12.31 -2.24
N LYS A 146 10.55 -12.48 -3.56
CA LYS A 146 11.65 -12.87 -4.47
C LYS A 146 12.75 -11.81 -4.53
N ALA A 147 12.39 -10.53 -4.65
CA ALA A 147 13.34 -9.43 -4.67
C ALA A 147 14.10 -9.27 -3.35
N ASP A 148 13.41 -9.42 -2.22
CA ASP A 148 13.96 -9.35 -0.87
C ASP A 148 14.99 -10.47 -0.63
N ARG A 149 14.65 -11.71 -1.01
CA ARG A 149 15.60 -12.84 -0.99
C ARG A 149 16.84 -12.55 -1.85
N ARG A 150 16.66 -12.05 -3.07
CA ARG A 150 17.80 -11.68 -3.96
C ARG A 150 18.65 -10.55 -3.35
N ALA A 151 18.04 -9.62 -2.63
CA ALA A 151 18.76 -8.56 -1.94
C ALA A 151 19.58 -9.10 -0.75
N ALA A 152 19.02 -10.04 0.03
CA ALA A 152 19.74 -10.74 1.09
C ALA A 152 20.91 -11.58 0.54
N GLU A 153 20.71 -12.25 -0.59
CA GLU A 153 21.76 -13.00 -1.29
C GLU A 153 22.93 -12.11 -1.71
N ARG A 154 22.64 -10.94 -2.32
CA ARG A 154 23.68 -9.95 -2.68
C ARG A 154 24.48 -9.44 -1.48
N ARG A 155 23.89 -9.42 -0.28
CA ARG A 155 24.56 -9.04 0.97
C ARG A 155 25.28 -10.21 1.65
N GLY A 156 25.13 -11.43 1.17
CA GLY A 156 25.65 -12.63 1.83
C GLY A 156 25.00 -12.92 3.18
N ASP A 157 23.72 -12.57 3.36
CA ASP A 157 22.98 -12.74 4.63
C ASP A 157 22.08 -14.00 4.62
N PRO A 158 22.56 -15.14 5.14
CA PRO A 158 21.77 -16.38 5.16
C PRO A 158 20.59 -16.34 6.12
N GLY A 159 20.59 -15.46 7.12
CA GLY A 159 19.48 -15.28 8.05
C GLY A 159 18.28 -14.66 7.32
N ALA A 160 18.51 -13.53 6.65
CA ALA A 160 17.49 -12.85 5.87
C ALA A 160 16.98 -13.69 4.68
N MET A 161 17.85 -14.49 4.04
CA MET A 161 17.42 -15.41 2.98
C MET A 161 16.42 -16.46 3.50
N ARG A 162 16.69 -17.07 4.67
CA ARG A 162 15.78 -18.04 5.29
C ARG A 162 14.47 -17.40 5.71
N ASP A 163 14.51 -16.21 6.29
CA ASP A 163 13.30 -15.47 6.68
C ASP A 163 12.42 -15.14 5.46
N ALA A 164 13.01 -14.63 4.37
CA ALA A 164 12.29 -14.37 3.13
C ALA A 164 11.67 -15.65 2.53
N ALA A 165 12.38 -16.78 2.59
CA ALA A 165 11.86 -18.07 2.15
C ALA A 165 10.69 -18.57 3.02
N THR A 166 10.78 -18.41 4.34
CA THR A 166 9.68 -18.71 5.26
C THR A 166 8.45 -17.86 4.95
N ARG A 167 8.62 -16.54 4.80
CA ARG A 167 7.54 -15.62 4.41
C ARG A 167 6.93 -15.98 3.06
N MET A 168 7.75 -16.39 2.08
CA MET A 168 7.27 -16.87 0.78
C MET A 168 6.39 -18.12 0.93
N GLY A 169 6.87 -19.12 1.69
CA GLY A 169 6.11 -20.36 1.88
C GLY A 169 4.78 -20.14 2.59
N VAL A 170 4.73 -19.26 3.59
CA VAL A 170 3.47 -18.84 4.24
C VAL A 170 2.55 -18.17 3.23
N HIS A 171 3.06 -17.18 2.49
CA HIS A 171 2.26 -16.44 1.51
C HIS A 171 1.70 -17.34 0.40
N GLN A 172 2.52 -18.23 -0.17
CA GLN A 172 2.07 -19.16 -1.22
C GLN A 172 0.96 -20.07 -0.73
N ARG A 173 1.04 -20.60 0.49
CA ARG A 173 -0.05 -21.42 1.06
C ARG A 173 -1.32 -20.61 1.29
N GLU A 174 -1.20 -19.41 1.83
CA GLU A 174 -2.36 -18.57 2.16
C GLU A 174 -3.05 -17.97 0.92
N ALA A 175 -2.28 -17.58 -0.10
CA ALA A 175 -2.80 -16.84 -1.25
C ALA A 175 -2.97 -17.70 -2.52
N HIS A 176 -2.24 -18.80 -2.64
CA HIS A 176 -2.20 -19.60 -3.87
C HIS A 176 -2.43 -21.11 -3.63
N GLY A 177 -2.65 -21.52 -2.38
CA GLY A 177 -2.81 -22.93 -1.99
C GLY A 177 -4.25 -23.46 -2.10
N SER A 178 -4.93 -23.19 -3.22
CA SER A 178 -6.25 -23.75 -3.53
C SER A 178 -6.13 -25.00 -4.39
#